data_AF-A0A952E4Z2-F1
#
_entry.id   AF-A0A952E4Z2-F1
#
_cell.length_a   1.000
_cell.length_b   1.000
_cell.length_c   1.000
_cell.angle_alpha   90.00
_cell.angle_beta   90.00
_cell.angle_gamma   90.00
#
_symmetry.space_group_name_H-M   'P 1'
#
loop_
_entity.id
_entity.type
_entity.pdbx_description
1 polymer ?
#
loop_
_entity_poly.entity_id
_entity_poly.type
_entity_poly.pdbx_seq_one_letter_code
_entity_poly.pdbx_strand_id
1 'polypeptide(L)'
;MENPDNHKGYSSLVWGLTASDTPGGYRAHEPRRDNGTITPSAALSAMPYIPEESIATLKHFYYELGDKLWGEFGFRDAFNLDKNWFAESYLAIDQGPIVCMIENYRTGLCWKMFMSNPEIPVMLKKIGWKND
;
A
#
# COMPACT_ATOMS: atom_id res chain seq x y z
N MET A 1 -4.81 -13.07 10.69
CA MET A 1 -4.94 -13.17 9.23
C MET A 1 -5.55 -14.51 8.89
N GLU A 2 -6.57 -14.55 8.02
CA GLU A 2 -7.36 -15.77 7.74
C GLU A 2 -6.78 -16.65 6.62
N ASN A 3 -6.25 -16.06 5.54
CA ASN A 3 -5.69 -16.77 4.36
C ASN A 3 -6.51 -18.01 3.91
N PRO A 4 -7.81 -17.84 3.59
CA PRO A 4 -8.72 -18.97 3.33
C PRO A 4 -8.30 -19.82 2.12
N ASP A 5 -7.64 -19.21 1.13
CA ASP A 5 -7.18 -19.87 -0.10
C ASP A 5 -5.75 -20.45 0.02
N ASN A 6 -5.14 -20.37 1.22
CA ASN A 6 -3.81 -20.91 1.54
C ASN A 6 -2.69 -20.41 0.61
N HIS A 7 -2.73 -19.13 0.24
CA HIS A 7 -1.68 -18.48 -0.56
C HIS A 7 -0.33 -18.51 0.17
N LYS A 8 0.75 -18.77 -0.57
CA LYS A 8 2.12 -18.85 0.00
C LYS A 8 2.55 -17.50 0.58
N GLY A 9 3.17 -17.57 1.75
CA GLY A 9 3.84 -16.46 2.42
C GLY A 9 2.91 -15.49 3.16
N TYR A 10 1.60 -15.50 2.89
CA TYR A 10 0.62 -14.68 3.60
C TYR A 10 0.78 -14.84 5.11
N SER A 11 1.00 -13.73 5.80
CA SER A 11 1.26 -13.70 7.24
C SER A 11 1.00 -12.29 7.80
N SER A 12 1.22 -12.10 9.10
CA SER A 12 1.23 -10.76 9.70
C SER A 12 2.30 -9.82 9.11
N LEU A 13 3.28 -10.35 8.36
CA LEU A 13 4.36 -9.59 7.72
C LEU A 13 4.23 -9.52 6.20
N VAL A 14 3.26 -10.24 5.61
CA VAL A 14 3.04 -10.32 4.16
C VAL A 14 1.55 -10.20 3.92
N TRP A 15 1.10 -8.97 3.71
CA TRP A 15 -0.29 -8.62 3.52
C TRP A 15 -0.41 -7.36 2.66
N GLY A 16 -1.64 -7.07 2.20
CA GLY A 16 -1.93 -5.90 1.38
C GLY A 16 -2.49 -6.29 0.02
N LEU A 17 -3.82 -6.19 -0.10
CA LEU A 17 -4.56 -6.40 -1.34
C LEU A 17 -5.09 -5.06 -1.84
N THR A 18 -4.66 -4.65 -3.03
CA THR A 18 -5.22 -3.51 -3.76
C THR A 18 -5.04 -3.74 -5.25
N ALA A 19 -5.56 -2.83 -6.08
CA ALA A 19 -5.40 -2.90 -7.52
C ALA A 19 -3.94 -2.70 -7.94
N SER A 20 -3.44 -3.56 -8.81
CA SER A 20 -2.04 -3.60 -9.23
C SER A 20 -1.82 -4.53 -10.42
N ASP A 21 -0.60 -4.54 -10.93
CA ASP A 21 -0.12 -5.60 -11.82
C ASP A 21 -0.20 -6.97 -11.15
N THR A 22 -0.44 -7.99 -11.96
CA THR A 22 -0.60 -9.37 -11.53
C THR A 22 -0.03 -10.28 -12.62
N PRO A 23 0.29 -11.56 -12.33
CA PRO A 23 0.72 -12.48 -13.38
C PRO A 23 -0.28 -12.49 -14.56
N GLY A 24 0.15 -12.01 -15.72
CA GLY A 24 -0.66 -11.97 -16.95
C GLY A 24 -1.51 -10.72 -17.16
N GLY A 25 -1.38 -9.65 -16.36
CA GLY A 25 -2.08 -8.39 -16.63
C GLY A 25 -2.22 -7.50 -15.39
N TYR A 26 -3.42 -6.95 -15.21
CA TYR A 26 -3.77 -6.05 -14.11
C TYR A 26 -5.08 -6.50 -13.46
N ARG A 27 -5.21 -6.38 -12.13
CA ARG A 27 -6.45 -6.75 -11.42
C ARG A 27 -6.65 -5.87 -10.20
N ALA A 28 -7.92 -5.57 -9.91
CA ALA A 28 -8.34 -4.98 -8.64
C ALA A 28 -8.41 -6.08 -7.55
N HIS A 29 -7.30 -6.38 -6.88
CA HIS A 29 -7.26 -7.34 -5.79
C HIS A 29 -7.97 -6.78 -4.54
N GLU A 30 -8.75 -7.62 -3.88
CA GLU A 30 -9.47 -7.32 -2.64
C GLU A 30 -9.69 -8.65 -1.88
N PRO A 31 -10.07 -8.66 -0.58
CA PRO A 31 -10.22 -9.90 0.19
C PRO A 31 -11.17 -10.94 -0.40
N ARG A 32 -12.13 -10.54 -1.24
CA ARG A 32 -13.06 -11.46 -1.94
C ARG A 32 -12.60 -11.84 -3.35
N ARG A 33 -11.51 -11.23 -3.82
CA ARG A 33 -10.96 -11.37 -5.16
C ARG A 33 -9.44 -11.50 -5.06
N ASP A 34 -9.03 -12.42 -4.22
CA ASP A 34 -7.63 -12.76 -4.01
C ASP A 34 -7.15 -13.74 -5.11
N ASN A 35 -5.86 -13.71 -5.42
CA ASN A 35 -5.17 -14.72 -6.23
C ASN A 35 -3.73 -14.95 -5.74
N GLY A 36 -3.42 -14.50 -4.52
CA GLY A 36 -2.10 -14.58 -3.92
C GLY A 36 -1.18 -13.42 -4.29
N THR A 37 -1.63 -12.45 -5.10
CA THR A 37 -0.83 -11.28 -5.44
C THR A 37 -0.90 -10.23 -4.32
N ILE A 38 0.26 -9.93 -3.73
CA ILE A 38 0.43 -8.88 -2.72
C ILE A 38 0.97 -7.62 -3.38
N THR A 39 0.44 -6.48 -2.96
CA THR A 39 0.81 -5.16 -3.48
C THR A 39 1.37 -4.31 -2.36
N PRO A 40 2.67 -3.95 -2.36
CA PRO A 40 3.29 -3.20 -1.27
C PRO A 40 2.57 -1.90 -0.92
N SER A 41 2.01 -1.17 -1.89
CA SER A 41 1.30 0.08 -1.64
C SER A 41 0.12 -0.08 -0.66
N ALA A 42 -0.59 -1.20 -0.69
CA ALA A 42 -1.70 -1.45 0.24
C ALA A 42 -1.25 -1.41 1.71
N ALA A 43 -0.17 -2.11 2.06
CA ALA A 43 0.32 -2.14 3.43
C ALA A 43 1.08 -0.87 3.79
N LEU A 44 1.95 -0.39 2.91
CA LEU A 44 2.86 0.71 3.22
C LEU A 44 2.14 2.06 3.26
N SER A 45 1.11 2.26 2.43
CA SER A 45 0.30 3.48 2.47
C SER A 45 -0.72 3.49 3.61
N ALA A 46 -0.92 2.36 4.30
CA ALA A 46 -1.74 2.29 5.49
C ALA A 46 -1.01 2.76 6.78
N MET A 47 0.25 3.19 6.66
CA MET A 47 1.10 3.55 7.80
C MET A 47 0.49 4.60 8.75
N PRO A 48 -0.25 5.63 8.31
CA PRO A 48 -0.91 6.53 9.25
C PRO A 48 -2.04 5.91 10.08
N TYR A 49 -2.56 4.75 9.67
CA TYR A 49 -3.70 4.09 10.32
C TYR A 49 -3.25 2.93 11.21
N ILE A 50 -2.34 2.10 10.71
CA ILE A 50 -1.80 0.91 11.41
C ILE A 50 -0.27 0.89 11.30
N PRO A 51 0.42 1.83 11.97
CA PRO A 51 1.83 2.09 11.76
C PRO A 51 2.73 0.91 12.13
N GLU A 52 2.44 0.22 13.23
CA GLU A 52 3.29 -0.85 13.73
C GLU A 52 3.35 -2.03 12.74
N GLU A 53 2.19 -2.47 12.25
CA GLU A 53 2.04 -3.55 11.28
C GLU A 53 2.61 -3.16 9.92
N SER A 54 2.36 -1.92 9.48
CA SER A 54 2.86 -1.41 8.20
C SER A 54 4.39 -1.30 8.20
N ILE A 55 4.99 -0.82 9.30
CA ILE A 55 6.46 -0.73 9.45
C ILE A 55 7.07 -2.13 9.54
N ALA A 56 6.44 -3.07 10.27
CA ALA A 56 6.91 -4.45 10.33
C ALA A 56 6.91 -5.11 8.93
N THR A 57 5.86 -4.87 8.15
CA THR A 57 5.71 -5.35 6.77
C THR A 57 6.74 -4.72 5.83
N LEU A 58 6.94 -3.40 5.92
CA LEU A 58 7.98 -2.69 5.17
C LEU A 58 9.36 -3.28 5.44
N LYS A 59 9.71 -3.52 6.71
CA LYS A 59 10.98 -4.14 7.09
C LYS A 59 11.11 -5.54 6.51
N HIS A 60 10.07 -6.36 6.61
CA HIS A 60 10.09 -7.71 6.04
C HIS A 60 10.26 -7.69 4.52
N PHE A 61 9.51 -6.85 3.80
CA PHE A 61 9.65 -6.68 2.36
C PHE A 61 11.07 -6.24 1.97
N TYR A 62 11.68 -5.35 2.75
CA TYR A 62 13.03 -4.86 2.46
C TYR A 62 14.11 -5.90 2.78
N TYR A 63 14.09 -6.48 3.99
CA TYR A 63 15.19 -7.34 4.46
C TYR A 63 15.09 -8.78 3.94
N GLU A 64 13.88 -9.32 3.73
CA GLU A 64 13.70 -10.73 3.35
C GLU A 64 13.35 -10.91 1.86
N LEU A 65 12.67 -9.94 1.25
CA LEU A 65 12.26 -9.99 -0.17
C LEU A 65 12.99 -8.96 -1.05
N GLY A 66 13.85 -8.13 -0.47
CA GLY A 66 14.47 -6.97 -1.12
C GLY A 66 15.21 -7.31 -2.40
N ASP A 67 15.92 -8.43 -2.45
CA ASP A 67 16.68 -8.89 -3.62
C ASP A 67 15.83 -9.02 -4.90
N LYS A 68 14.51 -9.22 -4.75
CA LYS A 68 13.57 -9.34 -5.87
C LYS A 68 12.58 -8.19 -5.93
N LEU A 69 12.17 -7.67 -4.77
CA LEU A 69 11.07 -6.72 -4.67
C LEU A 69 11.53 -5.26 -4.66
N TRP A 70 12.76 -4.97 -4.20
CA TRP A 70 13.31 -3.61 -4.17
C TRP A 70 14.10 -3.31 -5.43
N GLY A 71 13.98 -2.08 -5.94
CA GLY A 71 14.76 -1.59 -7.08
C GLY A 71 14.88 -0.07 -7.08
N GLU A 72 15.16 0.50 -8.25
CA GLU A 72 15.56 1.91 -8.40
C GLU A 72 14.55 2.91 -7.81
N PHE A 73 13.25 2.62 -7.95
CA PHE A 73 12.16 3.50 -7.48
C PHE A 73 11.46 2.98 -6.22
N GLY A 74 12.13 2.11 -5.46
CA GLY A 74 11.62 1.49 -4.25
C GLY A 74 11.05 0.09 -4.49
N PHE A 75 9.99 -0.27 -3.76
CA PHE A 75 9.31 -1.54 -3.98
C PHE A 75 8.61 -1.55 -5.34
N ARG A 76 8.75 -2.66 -6.07
CA ARG A 76 8.03 -2.95 -7.31
C ARG A 76 6.54 -3.12 -7.03
N ASP A 77 5.74 -2.99 -8.08
CA ASP A 77 4.29 -2.84 -7.98
C ASP A 77 3.60 -3.96 -7.18
N ALA A 78 3.96 -5.22 -7.46
CA ALA A 78 3.35 -6.38 -6.80
C ALA A 78 4.25 -7.62 -6.86
N PHE A 79 3.87 -8.65 -6.10
CA PHE A 79 4.48 -9.99 -6.20
C PHE A 79 3.46 -11.09 -5.89
N ASN A 80 3.71 -12.30 -6.39
CA ASN A 80 2.87 -13.47 -6.17
C ASN A 80 3.77 -14.70 -5.93
N LEU A 81 3.82 -15.17 -4.69
CA LEU A 81 4.70 -16.27 -4.28
C LEU A 81 4.17 -17.64 -4.72
N ASP A 82 2.88 -17.79 -4.97
CA ASP A 82 2.30 -19.02 -5.55
C ASP A 82 2.85 -19.27 -6.95
N LYS A 83 3.08 -18.19 -7.70
CA LYS A 83 3.59 -18.21 -9.07
C LYS A 83 5.09 -17.91 -9.19
N ASN A 84 5.79 -17.67 -8.08
CA ASN A 84 7.19 -17.18 -8.06
C ASN A 84 7.39 -15.98 -9.01
N TRP A 85 6.46 -15.02 -8.93
CA TRP A 85 6.42 -13.85 -9.81
C TRP A 85 6.60 -12.58 -9.00
N PHE A 86 7.38 -11.65 -9.54
CA PHE A 86 7.60 -10.30 -9.02
C PHE A 86 7.44 -9.34 -10.19
N ALA A 87 6.69 -8.25 -10.00
CA ALA A 87 6.48 -7.26 -11.04
C ALA A 87 7.81 -6.62 -11.46
N GLU A 88 8.02 -6.39 -12.76
CA GLU A 88 9.17 -5.58 -13.21
C GLU A 88 8.87 -4.06 -13.19
N SER A 89 7.61 -3.71 -12.98
CA SER A 89 7.03 -2.39 -13.11
C SER A 89 6.96 -1.60 -11.79
N TYR A 90 6.69 -0.31 -11.97
CA TYR A 90 6.30 0.63 -10.94
C TYR A 90 5.13 1.45 -11.48
N LEU A 91 4.00 1.48 -10.77
CA LEU A 91 2.89 2.35 -11.15
C LEU A 91 2.90 3.61 -10.29
N ALA A 92 2.79 4.77 -10.92
CA ALA A 92 2.82 6.05 -10.20
C ALA A 92 1.71 6.16 -9.15
N ILE A 93 0.54 5.57 -9.44
CA ILE A 93 -0.61 5.54 -8.54
C ILE A 93 -0.39 4.64 -7.31
N ASP A 94 0.56 3.71 -7.36
CA ASP A 94 0.91 2.84 -6.25
C ASP A 94 2.15 3.35 -5.51
N GLN A 95 3.15 3.89 -6.21
CA GLN A 95 4.33 4.51 -5.59
C GLN A 95 4.00 5.81 -4.85
N GLY A 96 3.16 6.67 -5.43
CA GLY A 96 2.84 7.99 -4.89
C GLY A 96 2.27 7.94 -3.46
N PRO A 97 1.22 7.14 -3.22
CA PRO A 97 0.66 6.97 -1.89
C PRO A 97 1.65 6.44 -0.86
N ILE A 98 2.63 5.60 -1.22
CA ILE A 98 3.63 5.10 -0.26
C ILE A 98 4.38 6.28 0.36
N VAL A 99 4.92 7.17 -0.49
CA VAL A 99 5.70 8.32 -0.02
C VAL A 99 4.83 9.31 0.74
N CYS A 100 3.67 9.69 0.17
CA CYS A 100 2.77 10.66 0.78
C CYS A 100 2.25 10.20 2.14
N MET A 101 1.90 8.92 2.28
CA MET A 101 1.33 8.40 3.52
C MET A 101 2.40 8.12 4.58
N ILE A 102 3.62 7.71 4.20
CA ILE A 102 4.74 7.66 5.14
C ILE A 102 5.02 9.08 5.68
N GLU A 103 5.04 10.10 4.83
CA GLU A 103 5.30 11.46 5.30
C GLU A 103 4.14 12.04 6.13
N ASN A 104 2.89 11.71 5.79
CA ASN A 104 1.74 12.05 6.62
C ASN A 104 1.81 11.39 7.99
N TYR A 105 2.25 10.13 8.08
CA TYR A 105 2.48 9.46 9.36
C TYR A 105 3.56 10.17 10.18
N ARG A 106 4.69 10.54 9.54
CA ARG A 106 5.84 11.16 10.23
C ARG A 106 5.56 12.57 10.73
N THR A 107 4.95 13.40 9.89
CA THR A 107 4.82 14.85 10.16
C THR A 107 3.45 15.43 9.84
N GLY A 108 2.59 14.69 9.13
CA GLY A 108 1.32 15.19 8.62
C GLY A 108 1.47 16.22 7.50
N LEU A 109 2.61 16.30 6.81
CA LEU A 109 2.91 17.39 5.87
C LEU A 109 1.84 17.56 4.79
N CYS A 110 1.50 16.50 4.04
CA CYS A 110 0.55 16.60 2.94
C CYS A 110 -0.85 16.96 3.46
N TRP A 111 -1.29 16.40 4.59
CA TRP A 111 -2.53 16.77 5.24
C TRP A 111 -2.55 18.24 5.67
N LYS A 112 -1.48 18.72 6.31
CA LYS A 112 -1.37 20.12 6.74
C LYS A 112 -1.43 21.06 5.54
N MET A 113 -0.70 20.76 4.46
CA MET A 113 -0.71 21.55 3.24
C MET A 113 -2.08 21.55 2.55
N PHE A 114 -2.75 20.40 2.47
CA PHE A 114 -4.08 20.32 1.88
C PHE A 114 -5.10 21.11 2.71
N MET A 115 -5.11 20.89 4.04
CA MET A 115 -6.06 21.51 4.95
C MET A 115 -5.81 23.01 5.18
N SER A 116 -4.63 23.54 4.86
CA SER A 116 -4.35 24.98 4.96
C SER A 116 -4.96 25.81 3.82
N ASN A 117 -5.43 25.18 2.74
CA ASN A 117 -6.03 25.91 1.62
C ASN A 117 -7.38 26.53 2.05
N PRO A 118 -7.60 27.84 1.81
CA PRO A 118 -8.76 28.56 2.33
C PRO A 118 -10.11 28.04 1.79
N GLU A 119 -10.12 27.39 0.64
CA GLU A 119 -11.29 26.75 0.05
C GLU A 119 -11.73 25.47 0.76
N ILE A 120 -10.82 24.77 1.45
CA ILE A 120 -11.11 23.46 2.06
C ILE A 120 -12.09 23.60 3.24
N PRO A 121 -11.90 24.49 4.23
CA PRO A 121 -12.89 24.70 5.29
C PRO A 121 -14.28 25.10 4.75
N VAL A 122 -14.32 25.89 3.68
CA VAL A 122 -15.59 26.29 3.03
C VAL A 122 -16.27 25.08 2.39
N MET A 123 -15.52 24.25 1.67
CA MET A 123 -16.01 23.04 1.02
C MET A 123 -16.52 22.03 2.05
N LEU A 124 -15.74 21.75 3.10
CA LEU A 124 -16.11 20.83 4.18
C LEU A 124 -17.43 21.26 4.84
N LYS A 125 -17.60 22.56 5.13
CA LYS A 125 -18.87 23.09 5.65
C LYS A 125 -20.03 22.89 4.67
N LYS A 126 -19.82 23.10 3.37
CA LYS A 126 -20.87 22.95 2.34
C LYS A 126 -21.34 21.50 2.20
N ILE A 127 -20.45 20.52 2.36
CA ILE A 127 -20.82 19.09 2.31
C ILE A 127 -21.34 18.56 3.66
N GLY A 128 -21.47 19.43 4.68
CA GLY A 128 -21.93 19.04 6.00
C GLY A 128 -20.92 18.22 6.80
N TRP A 129 -19.64 18.28 6.42
CA TRP A 129 -18.57 17.60 7.16
C TRP A 129 -18.49 18.12 8.58
N LYS A 130 -18.33 17.19 9.53
CA LYS A 130 -18.08 17.48 10.94
C LYS A 130 -16.73 16.88 11.29
N ASN A 131 -15.88 17.67 11.94
CA ASN A 131 -14.70 17.10 12.56
C ASN A 131 -15.16 16.27 13.75
N ASP A 132 -14.60 15.07 13.89
CA ASP A 132 -14.75 14.24 15.08
C ASP A 132 -14.07 14.88 16.30
#